data_AF-A0A9E0B6A4-F1
#
_entry.id   AF-A0A9E0B6A4-F1
#
_cell.length_a   1.000
_cell.length_b   1.000
_cell.length_c   1.000
_cell.angle_alpha   90.00
_cell.angle_beta   90.00
_cell.angle_gamma   90.00
#
_symmetry.space_group_name_H-M   'P 1'
#
loop_
_entity.id
_entity.type
_entity.pdbx_description
1 polymer ?
#
loop_
_entity_poly.entity_id
_entity_poly.type
_entity_poly.pdbx_seq_one_letter_code
_entity_poly.pdbx_strand_id
1 'polypeptide(L)' 'MNPIEVIPCGTAVTTKIGKVEGIIVGIKIEFKAIIYNISYFTGDCFKNYEMSEEEFDVSDLSNKQMIGLKKQHS' A
#
# COMPACT_ATOMS: atom_id res chain seq x y z
N MET A 1 14.45 21.47 -4.76
CA MET A 1 13.68 20.49 -3.97
C MET A 1 13.57 19.24 -4.82
N ASN A 2 14.00 18.09 -4.32
CA ASN A 2 13.75 16.84 -5.00
C ASN A 2 12.23 16.56 -4.92
N PRO A 3 11.60 16.06 -5.99
CA PRO A 3 10.21 15.64 -5.93
C PRO A 3 10.07 14.54 -4.88
N ILE A 4 9.00 14.61 -4.09
CA ILE A 4 8.62 13.55 -3.17
C ILE A 4 7.99 12.45 -4.02
N GLU A 5 8.69 11.33 -4.17
CA GLU A 5 8.14 10.13 -4.78
C GLU A 5 7.33 9.35 -3.75
N VAL A 6 6.12 8.94 -4.13
CA VAL A 6 5.19 8.17 -3.29
C VAL A 6 4.84 6.87 -4.00
N ILE A 7 4.82 5.77 -3.25
CA ILE A 7 4.38 4.48 -3.77
C ILE A 7 2.85 4.53 -3.93
N PRO A 8 2.31 4.26 -5.13
CA PRO A 8 0.88 4.44 -5.37
C PRO A 8 0.03 3.43 -4.61
N CYS A 9 -1.18 3.83 -4.24
CA CYS A 9 -2.20 2.88 -3.78
C CYS A 9 -2.45 1.80 -4.84
N GLY A 10 -2.76 0.59 -4.38
CA GLY A 10 -2.89 -0.60 -5.23
C GLY A 10 -1.60 -1.37 -5.41
N THR A 11 -0.48 -0.83 -4.94
CA THR A 11 0.79 -1.55 -4.96
C THR A 11 0.75 -2.70 -3.97
N ALA A 12 1.05 -3.91 -4.45
CA ALA A 12 1.24 -5.07 -3.60
C ALA A 12 2.56 -4.93 -2.84
N VAL A 13 2.55 -5.31 -1.57
CA VAL A 13 3.68 -5.16 -0.66
C VAL A 13 3.78 -6.39 0.23
N THR A 14 4.99 -6.66 0.70
CA THR A 14 5.23 -7.69 1.71
C THR A 14 5.90 -7.02 2.90
N THR A 15 5.29 -7.14 4.09
CA THR A 15 5.88 -6.59 5.31
C THR A 15 7.22 -7.27 5.59
N LYS A 16 8.23 -6.50 5.98
CA LYS A 16 9.54 -7.07 6.34
C LYS A 16 9.42 -7.93 7.59
N ILE A 17 8.63 -7.45 8.55
CA ILE A 17 8.29 -8.16 9.78
C ILE A 17 7.14 -9.11 9.49
N GLY A 18 7.34 -10.41 9.74
CA GLY A 18 6.29 -11.43 9.61
C GLY A 18 5.98 -11.87 8.17
N LYS A 19 6.57 -11.21 7.16
CA LYS A 19 6.44 -11.59 5.73
C LYS A 19 4.97 -11.71 5.28
N VAL A 20 4.15 -10.74 5.70
CA VAL A 20 2.71 -10.70 5.38
C VAL A 20 2.52 -9.95 4.08
N GLU A 21 1.76 -10.54 3.15
CA GLU A 21 1.39 -9.89 1.89
C GLU A 21 0.18 -8.97 2.10
N GLY A 22 0.23 -7.78 1.50
CA GLY A 22 -0.81 -6.79 1.58
C GLY A 22 -0.83 -5.86 0.36
N ILE A 23 -1.69 -4.85 0.42
CA ILE A 23 -1.87 -3.85 -0.62
C ILE A 23 -1.95 -2.46 0.01
N ILE A 24 -1.28 -1.47 -0.57
CA ILE A 24 -1.39 -0.07 -0.13
C ILE A 24 -2.79 0.44 -0.48
N VAL A 25 -3.58 0.81 0.52
CA VAL A 25 -4.95 1.33 0.33
C VAL A 25 -5.06 2.83 0.59
N GLY A 26 -4.06 3.43 1.25
CA GLY A 26 -4.05 4.85 1.55
C GLY A 26 -2.64 5.38 1.81
N ILE A 27 -2.48 6.69 1.63
CA ILE A 27 -1.23 7.41 1.87
C ILE A 27 -1.57 8.64 2.71
N LYS A 28 -0.85 8.83 3.81
CA LYS A 28 -0.95 9.99 4.69
C LYS A 28 0.39 10.72 4.69
N ILE A 29 0.36 11.99 4.28
CA ILE A 29 1.55 12.84 4.24
C ILE A 29 1.55 13.72 5.49
N GLU A 30 2.56 13.56 6.32
CA GLU A 30 2.81 14.38 7.50
C GLU A 30 4.03 15.28 7.25
N PHE A 31 4.20 16.31 8.08
CA PHE A 31 5.27 17.31 7.92
C PHE A 31 6.69 16.73 7.81
N LYS A 32 6.92 15.52 8.35
CA LYS A 32 8.24 14.88 8.38
C LYS A 32 8.26 13.46 7.82
N ALA A 33 7.13 12.91 7.38
CA ALA A 33 7.03 11.51 7.01
C ALA A 33 5.88 11.23 6.04
N ILE A 34 6.02 10.15 5.29
CA ILE A 34 4.94 9.53 4.53
C ILE A 34 4.58 8.23 5.25
N ILE A 35 3.30 8.08 5.56
CA ILE A 35 2.75 6.88 6.19
C ILE A 35 1.84 6.19 5.18
N TYR A 36 2.06 4.90 4.99
CA TYR A 36 1.27 4.05 4.11
C TYR A 36 0.29 3.23 4.94
N ASN A 37 -0.97 3.24 4.54
CA ASN A 37 -1.98 2.35 5.10
C ASN A 37 -2.03 1.10 4.23
N ILE A 38 -1.62 -0.03 4.79
CA ILE A 38 -1.54 -1.32 4.11
C ILE A 38 -2.62 -2.23 4.67
N SER A 39 -3.46 -2.72 3.76
CA SER A 39 -4.48 -3.72 4.05
C SER A 39 -3.94 -5.09 3.71
N TYR A 40 -4.13 -6.05 4.61
CA TYR A 40 -3.74 -7.43 4.37
C TYR A 40 -4.80 -8.40 4.88
N PHE A 41 -4.80 -9.59 4.28
CA PHE A 41 -5.77 -10.64 4.56
C PHE A 41 -5.11 -11.73 5.41
N THR A 42 -5.57 -11.89 6.65
CA THR A 42 -5.14 -12.99 7.52
C THR A 42 -6.33 -13.86 7.86
N GLY A 43 -6.40 -15.06 7.27
CA GLY A 43 -7.56 -15.94 7.41
C GLY A 43 -8.81 -15.25 6.88
N ASP A 44 -9.87 -15.15 7.67
CA ASP A 44 -11.13 -14.51 7.28
C ASP A 44 -11.23 -13.02 7.67
N CYS A 45 -10.17 -12.43 8.20
CA CYS A 45 -10.19 -11.06 8.72
C CYS A 45 -9.33 -10.10 7.89
N PHE A 46 -9.94 -8.98 7.49
CA PHE A 46 -9.23 -7.82 6.97
C PHE A 46 -8.65 -7.00 8.11
N LYS A 47 -7.35 -6.70 8.03
CA LYS A 47 -6.69 -5.75 8.94
C LYS A 47 -5.96 -4.69 8.15
N ASN A 48 -5.90 -3.49 8.73
CA ASN A 48 -5.20 -2.35 8.18
C ASN A 48 -4.13 -1.90 9.17
N TYR A 49 -2.93 -1.63 8.66
CA TYR A 49 -1.81 -1.15 9.45
C TYR A 49 -1.20 0.07 8.79
N GLU A 50 -0.83 1.04 9.63
CA GLU A 50 -0.06 2.20 9.22
C GLU A 50 1.43 1.88 9.39
N MET A 51 2.21 2.10 8.35
CA MET A 51 3.65 1.84 8.36
C MET A 51 4.40 2.76 7.42
N SER A 52 5.69 2.92 7.69
CA SER A 52 6.64 3.64 6.86
C SER A 52 7.18 2.76 5.72
N GLU A 53 7.76 3.38 4.69
CA GLU A 53 8.37 2.68 3.55
C GLU A 53 9.47 1.70 3.96
N GLU A 54 10.13 1.96 5.10
CA GLU A 54 11.21 1.11 5.60
C GLU A 54 10.70 -0.24 6.12
N GLU A 55 9.40 -0.39 6.37
CA GLU A 55 8.80 -1.55 7.04
C GLU A 55 8.27 -2.62 6.08
N PHE A 56 8.25 -2.34 4.77
CA PHE A 56 7.77 -3.27 3.74
C PHE A 56 8.65 -3.26 2.50
N ASP A 57 8.51 -4.31 1.70
CA ASP A 57 9.09 -4.44 0.38
C ASP A 57 7.97 -4.33 -0.66
N VAL A 58 8.22 -3.66 -1.79
CA VAL A 58 7.25 -3.60 -2.89
C VAL A 58 7.31 -4.89 -3.69
N SER A 59 6.20 -5.62 -3.68
CA SER A 59 6.04 -6.91 -4.31
C SER A 59 5.56 -6.66 -5.74
N ASP A 60 6.52 -6.58 -6.66
CA ASP A 60 6.30 -6.52 -8.10
C ASP A 60 5.65 -5.20 -8.63
N LEU A 61 6.50 -4.29 -9.10
CA LEU A 61 6.10 -3.03 -9.75
C LEU A 61 5.46 -3.23 -11.14
N SER A 62 5.48 -4.45 -11.68
CA SER A 62 5.03 -4.71 -13.06
C SER A 62 3.51 -4.73 -13.24
N ASN A 63 2.74 -4.91 -12.15
CA ASN A 63 1.28 -4.90 -12.17
C ASN A 63 0.74 -3.74 -11.36
N LYS A 64 0.43 -2.62 -12.03
CA LYS A 64 -0.48 -1.60 -11.46
C LYS A 64 -1.82 -2.26 -11.16
N GLN A 65 -2.03 -2.72 -9.93
CA GLN A 65 -3.36 -3.12 -9.51
C GLN A 65 -4.13 -1.83 -9.24
N MET A 66 -5.13 -1.56 -10.08
CA MET A 66 -5.94 -0.36 -9.96
C MET A 66 -6.84 -0.47 -8.72
N ILE A 67 -6.77 0.51 -7.83
CA ILE A 67 -7.83 0.76 -6.86
C ILE A 67 -8.84 1.71 -7.50
N GLY A 68 -10.00 1.17 -7.87
CA GLY A 68 -11.11 1.94 -8.43
C GLY A 68 -12.28 1.05 -8.80
N LEU A 69 -13.49 1.47 -8.45
CA LEU A 69 -14.74 0.88 -8.94
C LEU A 69 -14.67 0.84 -10.48
N LYS A 70 -14.80 -0.35 -11.08
CA LYS A 70 -15.11 -0.45 -12.52
C LYS A 70 -16.34 0.44 -12.73
N LYS A 71 -16.22 1.49 -13.56
CA LYS A 71 -17.42 2.21 -14.04
C LYS A 71 -18.34 1.15 -14.63
N GLN A 72 -19.48 0.90 -13.97
CA GLN A 72 -20.57 0.21 -14.63
C GLN A 72 -21.00 1.15 -15.76
N HIS A 73 -20.72 0.74 -17.00
CA HIS A 73 -21.32 1.40 -18.15
C HIS A 73 -22.84 1.26 -18.01
N SER A 74 -23.52 2.41 -17.93
CA SER A 74 -24.97 2.54 -18.01
C SER A 74 -25.52 1.97 -19.31
#